data_AF-A0A351DVF0-F1
#
_entry.id   AF-A0A351DVF0-F1
#
_cell.length_a   1.000
_cell.length_b   1.000
_cell.length_c   1.000
_cell.angle_alpha   90.00
_cell.angle_beta   90.00
_cell.angle_gamma   90.00
#
_symmetry.space_group_name_H-M   'P 1'
#
loop_
_entity.id
_entity.type
_entity.pdbx_description
1 polymer ?
#
loop_
_entity_poly.entity_id
_entity_poly.type
_entity_poly.pdbx_seq_one_letter_code
_entity_poly.pdbx_strand_id
1 'polypeptide(L)'
;MMEYVGEWIGLAYAGRALVATGFASALLATAFFFKGDVAAGRKAFLVHVLSTAGVIALMFVLFFGHRYEFQYIWKHLNNAMPMRFVLSAFWGGQEGGCRLWMCWHNVLALF
;
A
#
# COMPACT_ATOMS: atom_id res chain seq x y z
N MET A 1 -11.85 -27.87 -9.39
CA MET A 1 -11.95 -26.49 -8.87
C MET A 1 -10.81 -26.34 -7.87
N MET A 2 -9.94 -25.33 -8.00
CA MET A 2 -8.93 -25.07 -6.96
C MET A 2 -9.66 -24.53 -5.73
N GLU A 3 -9.58 -25.24 -4.61
CA GLU A 3 -10.17 -24.80 -3.35
C GLU A 3 -9.14 -23.97 -2.58
N TYR A 4 -9.44 -22.70 -2.33
CA TYR A 4 -8.57 -21.73 -1.66
C TYR A 4 -8.68 -21.79 -0.13
N VAL A 5 -8.67 -23.00 0.44
CA VAL A 5 -8.90 -23.22 1.87
C VAL A 5 -7.76 -22.61 2.69
N GLY A 6 -8.07 -21.61 3.52
CA GLY A 6 -7.10 -20.95 4.41
C GLY A 6 -6.42 -19.70 3.84
N GLU A 7 -6.70 -19.32 2.59
CA GLU A 7 -6.13 -18.12 1.98
C GLU A 7 -6.79 -16.83 2.45
N TRP A 8 -6.00 -15.77 2.57
CA TRP A 8 -6.47 -14.46 3.06
C TRP A 8 -7.07 -13.61 1.93
N ILE A 9 -8.05 -14.16 1.22
CA ILE A 9 -8.67 -13.54 0.02
C ILE A 9 -9.33 -12.19 0.36
N GLY A 10 -9.95 -12.07 1.53
CA GLY A 10 -10.55 -10.81 1.98
C GLY A 10 -9.55 -9.66 2.04
N LEU A 11 -8.32 -9.93 2.48
CA LEU A 11 -7.24 -8.96 2.50
C LEU A 11 -6.71 -8.64 1.11
N ALA A 12 -6.78 -9.60 0.17
CA ALA A 12 -6.46 -9.32 -1.23
C ALA A 12 -7.46 -8.30 -1.82
N TYR A 13 -8.76 -8.44 -1.54
CA TYR A 13 -9.76 -7.45 -1.96
C TYR A 13 -9.55 -6.09 -1.26
N ALA A 14 -9.28 -6.09 0.04
CA ALA A 14 -8.99 -4.86 0.77
C ALA A 14 -7.77 -4.13 0.20
N GLY A 15 -6.68 -4.85 -0.08
CA GLY A 15 -5.48 -4.28 -0.69
C GLY A 15 -5.75 -3.66 -2.06
N ARG A 16 -6.50 -4.37 -2.93
CA ARG A 16 -6.92 -3.84 -4.24
C ARG A 16 -7.77 -2.58 -4.11
N ALA A 17 -8.73 -2.58 -3.20
CA ALA A 17 -9.61 -1.44 -2.94
C ALA A 17 -8.83 -0.23 -2.43
N LEU A 18 -7.88 -0.42 -1.51
CA LEU A 18 -7.02 0.64 -0.99
C LEU A 18 -6.13 1.24 -2.08
N VAL A 19 -5.50 0.41 -2.92
CA VAL A 19 -4.68 0.88 -4.05
C VAL A 19 -5.53 1.67 -5.05
N ALA A 20 -6.71 1.15 -5.42
CA ALA A 20 -7.62 1.83 -6.35
C ALA A 20 -8.11 3.17 -5.79
N THR A 21 -8.48 3.20 -4.50
CA THR A 21 -8.93 4.41 -3.81
C THR A 21 -7.80 5.44 -3.70
N GLY A 22 -6.59 5.01 -3.35
CA GLY A 22 -5.42 5.87 -3.30
C GLY A 22 -5.11 6.50 -4.66
N PHE A 23 -5.16 5.71 -5.73
CA PHE A 23 -4.93 6.22 -7.08
C PHE A 23 -6.02 7.21 -7.53
N ALA A 24 -7.29 6.84 -7.40
CA ALA A 24 -8.41 7.70 -7.80
C ALA A 24 -8.45 9.02 -7.02
N SER A 25 -8.20 8.97 -5.70
CA SER A 25 -8.18 10.17 -4.86
C SER A 25 -7.01 11.10 -5.17
N ALA A 26 -5.85 10.59 -5.59
CA ALA A 26 -4.74 11.43 -6.05
C ALA A 26 -5.09 12.20 -7.34
N LEU A 27 -5.77 11.56 -8.30
CA LEU A 27 -6.24 12.23 -9.51
C LEU A 27 -7.31 13.29 -9.20
N LEU A 28 -8.24 12.98 -8.30
CA LEU A 28 -9.24 13.95 -7.83
C LEU A 28 -8.60 15.14 -7.12
N ALA A 29 -7.62 14.90 -6.23
CA ALA A 29 -6.89 15.96 -5.55
C ALA A 29 -6.22 16.89 -6.56
N THR A 30 -5.54 16.29 -7.56
CA THR A 30 -4.90 17.02 -8.65
C THR A 30 -5.91 17.90 -9.39
N ALA A 31 -7.05 17.34 -9.82
CA ALA A 31 -8.10 18.09 -10.51
C ALA A 31 -8.67 19.26 -9.69
N PHE A 32 -8.92 19.06 -8.39
CA PHE A 32 -9.41 20.11 -7.51
C PHE A 32 -8.39 21.23 -7.29
N PHE A 33 -7.10 20.89 -7.13
CA PHE A 33 -6.04 21.89 -7.04
C PHE A 33 -5.90 22.70 -8.34
N PHE A 34 -5.98 22.07 -9.51
CA PHE A 34 -6.00 22.78 -10.79
C PHE A 34 -7.22 23.70 -10.96
N LYS A 35 -8.37 23.31 -10.42
CA LYS A 35 -9.59 24.13 -10.42
C LYS A 35 -9.55 25.27 -9.38
N GLY A 36 -8.59 25.26 -8.46
CA GLY A 36 -8.49 26.22 -7.36
C GLY A 36 -9.37 25.88 -6.14
N ASP A 37 -10.02 24.72 -6.12
CA ASP A 37 -10.77 24.24 -4.94
C ASP A 37 -9.82 23.54 -3.96
N VAL A 38 -9.15 24.35 -3.15
CA VAL A 38 -8.16 23.88 -2.19
C VAL A 38 -8.77 22.97 -1.11
N ALA A 39 -10.02 23.23 -0.69
CA ALA A 39 -10.66 22.47 0.38
C ALA A 39 -10.99 21.04 -0.08
N ALA A 40 -11.57 20.88 -1.27
CA ALA A 40 -11.83 19.57 -1.85
C ALA A 40 -10.52 18.83 -2.20
N GLY A 41 -9.52 19.55 -2.73
CA GLY A 41 -8.21 19.01 -3.04
C GLY A 41 -7.51 18.42 -1.81
N ARG A 42 -7.52 19.13 -0.67
CA ARG A 42 -6.96 18.63 0.59
C ARG A 42 -7.67 17.40 1.13
N LYS A 43 -9.01 17.35 1.05
CA LYS A 43 -9.78 16.16 1.47
C LYS A 43 -9.47 14.94 0.61
N ALA A 44 -9.42 15.11 -0.71
CA ALA A 44 -9.05 14.05 -1.63
C ALA A 44 -7.59 13.58 -1.39
N PHE A 45 -6.68 14.52 -1.16
CA PHE A 45 -5.30 14.20 -0.80
C PHE A 45 -5.22 13.42 0.52
N LEU A 46 -5.99 13.79 1.54
CA LEU A 46 -6.03 13.04 2.81
C LEU A 46 -6.50 11.60 2.60
N VAL A 47 -7.50 11.37 1.74
CA VAL A 47 -7.94 10.01 1.38
C VAL A 47 -6.80 9.23 0.69
N HIS A 48 -6.03 9.87 -0.18
CA HIS A 48 -4.84 9.26 -0.79
C HIS A 48 -3.80 8.85 0.26
N VAL A 49 -3.52 9.74 1.22
CA VAL A 49 -2.56 9.49 2.31
C VAL A 49 -3.01 8.30 3.15
N LEU A 50 -4.26 8.30 3.62
CA LEU A 50 -4.82 7.23 4.44
C LEU A 50 -4.86 5.89 3.68
N SER A 51 -5.19 5.92 2.39
CA SER A 51 -5.19 4.71 1.54
C SER A 51 -3.77 4.15 1.43
N THR A 52 -2.79 5.00 1.14
CA THR A 52 -1.38 4.60 1.03
C THR A 52 -0.86 4.02 2.35
N ALA A 53 -1.10 4.68 3.47
CA ALA A 53 -0.74 4.19 4.81
C ALA A 53 -1.42 2.84 5.12
N GLY A 54 -2.70 2.70 4.75
CA GLY A 54 -3.45 1.45 4.88
C GLY A 54 -2.83 0.30 4.09
N VAL A 55 -2.38 0.54 2.84
CA VAL A 55 -1.69 -0.49 2.05
C VAL A 55 -0.38 -0.92 2.71
N ILE A 56 0.37 0.02 3.27
CA ILE A 56 1.64 -0.27 3.97
C ILE A 56 1.37 -1.11 5.22
N ALA A 57 0.42 -0.70 6.05
CA ALA A 57 0.02 -1.44 7.25
C ALA A 57 -0.45 -2.86 6.90
N LEU A 58 -1.28 -2.99 5.86
CA LEU A 58 -1.75 -4.29 5.38
C LEU A 58 -0.58 -5.17 4.90
N MET A 59 0.38 -4.60 4.16
CA MET A 59 1.57 -5.34 3.75
C MET A 59 2.35 -5.88 4.95
N PHE A 60 2.57 -5.07 6.00
CA PHE A 60 3.28 -5.54 7.18
C PHE A 60 2.52 -6.66 7.91
N VAL A 61 1.19 -6.58 8.00
CA VAL A 61 0.36 -7.68 8.53
C VAL A 61 0.61 -8.97 7.74
N LEU A 62 0.67 -8.90 6.41
CA LEU A 62 0.91 -10.06 5.56
C LEU A 62 2.37 -10.57 5.66
N PHE A 63 3.36 -9.68 5.76
CA PHE A 63 4.77 -10.03 5.97
C PHE A 63 4.98 -10.80 7.29
N PHE A 64 4.47 -10.26 8.40
CA PHE A 64 4.59 -10.91 9.70
C PHE A 64 3.79 -12.22 9.77
N GLY A 65 2.68 -12.29 9.04
CA GLY A 65 1.90 -13.51 8.86
C GLY A 65 2.51 -14.54 7.90
N HIS A 66 3.67 -14.26 7.29
CA HIS A 66 4.33 -15.13 6.31
C HIS A 66 3.36 -15.64 5.22
N ARG A 67 2.52 -14.73 4.71
CA ARG A 67 1.45 -15.01 3.75
C ARG A 67 1.98 -15.13 2.32
N TYR A 68 2.49 -16.32 1.99
CA TYR A 68 3.11 -16.63 0.70
C TYR A 68 2.12 -16.76 -0.48
N GLU A 69 0.82 -16.74 -0.23
CA GLU A 69 -0.19 -16.66 -1.29
C GLU A 69 -0.10 -15.33 -2.07
N PHE A 70 0.47 -14.29 -1.46
CA PHE A 70 0.73 -13.03 -2.13
C PHE A 70 2.08 -13.07 -2.83
N GLN A 71 2.08 -12.95 -4.16
CA GLN A 71 3.27 -13.04 -4.99
C GLN A 71 4.43 -12.14 -4.53
N TYR A 72 4.13 -10.92 -4.06
CA TYR A 72 5.16 -10.01 -3.57
C TYR A 72 5.91 -10.59 -2.36
N ILE A 73 5.17 -11.17 -1.41
CA ILE A 73 5.75 -11.75 -0.19
C ILE A 73 6.53 -13.01 -0.53
N TRP A 74 5.99 -13.86 -1.39
CA TRP A 74 6.71 -15.04 -1.89
C TRP A 74 8.03 -14.69 -2.58
N LYS A 75 8.09 -13.59 -3.32
CA LYS A 75 9.33 -13.15 -3.99
C LYS A 75 10.37 -12.56 -3.04
N HIS A 76 9.95 -11.94 -1.94
CA HIS A 76 10.83 -11.10 -1.11
C HIS A 76 11.04 -11.60 0.33
N LEU A 77 10.28 -12.59 0.78
CA LEU A 77 10.34 -13.14 2.14
C LEU A 77 10.70 -14.63 2.14
N ASN A 78 11.40 -15.09 3.18
CA ASN A 78 11.70 -16.49 3.43
C ASN A 78 11.66 -16.77 4.95
N ASN A 79 11.16 -17.92 5.38
CA ASN A 79 11.09 -18.34 6.79
C ASN A 79 12.47 -18.43 7.48
N ALA A 80 13.54 -18.67 6.71
CA ALA A 80 14.91 -18.69 7.24
C ALA A 80 15.51 -17.27 7.45
N MET A 81 14.78 -16.23 7.05
CA MET A 81 15.27 -14.85 7.09
C MET A 81 15.21 -14.28 8.53
N PRO A 82 16.32 -13.71 9.04
CA PRO A 82 16.29 -12.99 10.31
C PRO A 82 15.29 -11.83 10.29
N MET A 83 14.54 -11.66 11.39
CA MET A 83 13.46 -10.66 11.52
C MET A 83 13.86 -9.23 11.11
N ARG A 84 15.11 -8.83 11.40
CA ARG A 84 15.67 -7.51 11.02
C ARG A 84 15.61 -7.22 9.51
N PHE A 85 15.58 -8.25 8.66
CA PHE A 85 15.54 -8.09 7.21
C PHE A 85 14.12 -8.11 6.64
N VAL A 86 13.12 -8.52 7.43
CA VAL A 86 11.70 -8.51 7.01
C VAL A 86 11.25 -7.07 6.72
N LEU A 87 11.72 -6.10 7.50
CA LEU A 87 11.47 -4.68 7.21
C LEU A 87 12.09 -4.26 5.87
N SER A 88 13.34 -4.64 5.59
CA SER A 88 14.00 -4.31 4.33
C SER A 88 13.36 -4.99 3.12
N ALA A 89 12.74 -6.16 3.30
CA ALA A 89 12.01 -6.85 2.25
C ALA A 89 10.80 -6.04 1.73
N PHE A 90 10.25 -5.12 2.53
CA PHE A 90 9.15 -4.23 2.11
C PHE A 90 9.49 -3.38 0.88
N TRP A 91 10.75 -2.95 0.74
CA TRP A 91 11.19 -2.10 -0.36
C TRP A 91 12.22 -2.81 -1.27
N GLY A 92 12.30 -4.14 -1.21
CA GLY A 92 13.27 -4.96 -1.95
C GLY A 92 12.98 -5.14 -3.44
N GLY A 93 11.93 -4.51 -3.97
CA GLY A 93 11.54 -4.58 -5.38
C GLY A 93 10.96 -3.27 -5.88
N GLN A 94 10.79 -3.12 -7.21
CA GLN A 94 10.30 -1.87 -7.82
C GLN A 94 8.95 -1.42 -7.24
N GLU A 95 8.02 -2.36 -7.06
CA GLU A 95 6.69 -2.08 -6.49
C GLU A 95 6.78 -1.60 -5.03
N GLY A 96 7.74 -2.12 -4.26
CA GLY A 96 7.97 -1.73 -2.87
C GLY A 96 8.66 -0.38 -2.76
N GLY A 97 9.68 -0.14 -3.59
CA GLY A 97 10.35 1.15 -3.69
C GLY A 97 9.39 2.27 -4.08
N CYS A 98 8.54 2.05 -5.09
CA CYS A 98 7.49 3.01 -5.46
C CYS A 98 6.58 3.34 -4.26
N ARG A 99 6.17 2.31 -3.50
CA ARG A 99 5.32 2.47 -2.31
C ARG A 99 6.00 3.23 -1.17
N LEU A 100 7.28 2.95 -0.94
CA LEU A 100 8.10 3.66 0.04
C LEU A 100 8.23 5.15 -0.33
N TRP A 101 8.52 5.46 -1.59
CA TRP A 101 8.63 6.84 -2.04
C TRP A 101 7.29 7.59 -1.96
N MET A 102 6.18 6.96 -2.35
CA MET A 102 4.84 7.52 -2.15
C MET A 102 4.57 7.83 -0.67
N CYS A 103 5.01 6.98 0.26
CA CYS A 103 4.90 7.25 1.70
C CYS A 103 5.61 8.55 2.08
N TRP A 104 6.87 8.73 1.66
CA TRP A 104 7.64 9.92 2.00
C TRP A 104 7.08 11.19 1.36
N HIS A 105 6.64 11.13 0.10
CA HIS A 105 5.96 12.27 -0.53
C HIS A 105 4.68 12.67 0.22
N ASN A 106 3.92 11.69 0.72
CA ASN A 106 2.72 11.95 1.52
C ASN A 106 3.05 12.61 2.86
N VAL A 107 4.11 12.15 3.54
CA VAL A 107 4.59 12.80 4.78
C VAL A 107 5.01 14.24 4.49
N LEU A 108 5.80 14.47 3.44
CA LEU A 108 6.28 15.81 3.08
C LEU A 108 5.15 16.76 2.68
N ALA A 109 4.13 16.29 1.97
CA ALA A 109 3.01 17.13 1.52
C ALA A 109 1.96 17.42 2.61
N LEU A 110 2.04 16.76 3.77
CA LEU A 110 1.20 17.05 4.93
C LEU A 110 1.73 18.20 5.79
N PHE A 111 3.03 18.52 5.69
CA PHE A 111 3.70 19.61 6.41
C PHE A 111 3.92 20.81 5.51
#